data_AF-A0A6J8BD04-F1
#
_entry.id   AF-A0A6J8BD04-F1
#
_cell.length_a   1.000
_cell.length_b   1.000
_cell.length_c   1.000
_cell.angle_alpha   90.00
_cell.angle_beta   90.00
_cell.angle_gamma   90.00
#
_symmetry.space_group_name_H-M   'P 1'
#
loop_
_entity.id
_entity.type
_entity.pdbx_description
1 polymer ?
#
loop_
_entity_poly.entity_id
_entity_poly.type
_entity_poly.pdbx_seq_one_letter_code
_entity_poly.pdbx_strand_id
1 'polypeptide(L)'
;MIDDLLFHPRVAKSKRTQRMGEFQLVIPKQLIPNILETYHQTPLAGHMGIQQTVDNISEQFYFQNLPSTVSSYVRSCHDCQERKMTKAHTKSEIISFRTPTELFQTWQVDLFGPIPITQKGNAYVFTAVDKFSKLLCCVPLPNSDSVTVSHALIQLICTFACVIAL
;
A
#
# COMPACT_ATOMS: atom_id res chain seq x y z
N MET A 1 22.25 -30.95 31.16
CA MET A 1 20.86 -31.43 31.26
C MET A 1 20.41 -31.19 32.68
N ILE A 2 19.23 -30.62 32.84
CA ILE A 2 18.52 -30.55 34.13
C ILE A 2 17.22 -31.31 33.85
N ASP A 3 16.89 -32.32 34.66
CA ASP A 3 15.67 -33.12 34.52
C ASP A 3 15.45 -33.72 33.10
N ASP A 4 16.49 -34.31 32.51
CA ASP A 4 16.51 -34.89 31.14
C ASP A 4 16.19 -33.91 29.98
N LEU A 5 16.10 -32.62 30.29
CA LEU A 5 15.90 -31.57 29.30
C LEU A 5 17.23 -30.92 28.91
N LEU A 6 17.37 -30.66 27.60
CA LEU A 6 18.51 -29.98 27.04
C LEU A 6 18.26 -28.47 26.99
N PHE A 7 19.23 -27.69 27.43
CA PHE A 7 19.14 -26.23 27.48
C PHE A 7 20.27 -25.59 26.67
N HIS A 8 19.97 -24.48 26.00
CA HIS A 8 20.91 -23.67 25.24
C HIS A 8 21.07 -22.30 25.92
N PRO A 9 22.30 -21.77 26.09
CA PRO A 9 22.50 -20.44 26.68
C PRO A 9 21.82 -19.37 25.83
N ARG A 10 20.98 -18.53 26.44
CA ARG A 10 20.35 -17.44 25.70
C ARG A 10 21.40 -16.37 25.36
N VAL A 11 21.51 -16.04 24.07
CA VAL A 11 22.34 -14.91 23.64
C VAL A 11 21.46 -13.66 23.59
N ALA A 12 21.75 -12.71 24.47
CA ALA A 12 21.02 -11.44 24.51
C ALA A 12 21.26 -10.62 23.24
N LYS A 13 20.18 -10.02 22.71
CA LYS A 13 20.26 -9.16 21.51
C LYS A 13 20.96 -7.83 21.74
N SER A 14 21.04 -7.39 22.99
CA SER A 14 21.65 -6.13 23.42
C SER A 14 22.21 -6.26 24.82
N LYS A 15 23.26 -5.48 25.12
CA LYS A 15 23.79 -5.30 26.48
C LYS A 15 22.71 -4.85 27.48
N ARG A 16 21.70 -4.10 27.01
CA ARG A 16 20.59 -3.59 27.85
C ARG A 16 19.60 -4.67 28.27
N THR A 17 19.47 -5.74 27.49
CA THR A 17 18.59 -6.90 27.75
C THR A 17 19.38 -8.12 28.26
N GLN A 18 20.65 -7.92 28.62
CA GLN A 18 21.56 -9.00 29.00
C GLN A 18 21.27 -9.43 30.43
N ARG A 19 20.45 -10.47 30.58
CA ARG A 19 20.24 -11.15 31.85
C ARG A 19 21.22 -12.32 31.94
N MET A 20 22.11 -12.29 32.92
CA MET A 20 23.06 -13.38 33.16
C MET A 20 22.31 -14.63 33.58
N GLY A 21 22.64 -15.78 32.98
CA GLY A 21 22.08 -17.08 33.36
C GLY A 21 20.72 -17.45 32.76
N GLU A 22 20.24 -16.75 31.73
CA GLU A 22 19.04 -17.19 31.01
C GLU A 22 19.36 -18.33 30.04
N PHE A 23 18.56 -19.39 30.11
CA PHE A 23 18.65 -20.57 29.26
C PHE A 23 17.35 -20.72 28.44
N GLN A 24 17.49 -21.25 27.23
CA GLN A 24 16.40 -21.62 26.33
C GLN A 24 16.25 -23.14 26.34
N LEU A 25 15.02 -23.64 26.38
CA LEU A 25 14.76 -25.06 26.23
C LEU A 25 15.02 -25.49 24.78
N VAL A 26 15.83 -26.53 24.59
CA VAL A 26 16.10 -27.08 23.26
C VAL A 26 14.98 -28.01 22.85
N ILE A 27 14.32 -27.68 21.75
CA ILE A 27 13.12 -28.38 21.31
C ILE A 27 13.47 -29.48 20.28
N PRO A 28 12.99 -30.73 20.49
CA PRO A 28 13.08 -31.80 19.50
C PRO A 28 12.38 -31.41 18.19
N LYS A 29 12.89 -31.92 17.05
CA LYS A 29 12.36 -31.58 15.72
C LYS A 29 10.86 -31.85 15.57
N GLN A 30 10.35 -32.85 16.27
CA GLN A 30 8.96 -33.29 16.24
C GLN A 30 7.99 -32.26 16.83
N LEU A 31 8.46 -31.40 17.75
CA LEU A 31 7.63 -30.40 18.43
C LEU A 31 7.71 -29.01 17.78
N ILE A 32 8.63 -28.82 16.83
CA ILE A 32 8.77 -27.55 16.09
C ILE A 32 7.45 -27.09 15.46
N PRO A 33 6.66 -27.95 14.77
CA PRO A 33 5.38 -27.54 14.19
C PRO A 33 4.43 -26.93 15.22
N ASN A 34 4.29 -27.56 16.38
CA ASN A 34 3.40 -27.10 17.45
C ASN A 34 3.84 -25.73 17.99
N ILE A 35 5.15 -25.51 18.13
CA ILE A 35 5.69 -24.20 18.53
C ILE A 35 5.37 -23.14 17.47
N LEU A 36 5.56 -23.44 16.19
CA LEU A 36 5.29 -22.48 15.11
C LEU A 36 3.80 -22.10 15.06
N GLU A 37 2.91 -23.08 15.18
CA GLU A 37 1.46 -22.86 15.24
C GLU A 37 1.08 -21.99 16.45
N THR A 38 1.58 -22.35 17.64
CA THR A 38 1.28 -21.64 18.89
C THR A 38 1.69 -20.16 18.82
N TYR A 39 2.88 -19.89 18.28
CA TYR A 39 3.48 -18.55 18.26
C TYR A 39 3.14 -17.72 17.02
N HIS A 40 2.39 -18.27 16.06
CA HIS A 40 2.00 -17.54 14.85
C HIS A 40 0.50 -17.58 14.56
N GLN A 41 -0.14 -18.75 14.62
CA GLN A 41 -1.52 -18.94 14.13
C GLN A 41 -2.59 -18.85 15.21
N THR A 42 -2.22 -18.87 16.50
CA THR A 42 -3.22 -18.69 17.55
C THR A 42 -3.76 -17.26 17.54
N PRO A 43 -5.03 -17.04 17.95
CA PRO A 43 -5.59 -15.70 18.07
C PRO A 43 -4.76 -14.76 18.96
N LEU A 44 -4.10 -15.32 19.99
CA LEU A 44 -3.22 -14.57 20.89
C LEU A 44 -1.88 -14.19 20.22
N ALA A 45 -1.34 -15.06 19.37
CA ALA A 45 -0.15 -14.76 18.58
C ALA A 45 -0.42 -13.78 17.43
N GLY A 46 -1.65 -13.70 16.94
CA GLY A 46 -2.10 -12.63 16.04
C GLY A 46 -1.41 -12.57 14.68
N HIS A 47 -0.79 -13.65 14.20
CA HIS A 47 -0.09 -13.68 12.91
C HIS A 47 1.03 -12.64 12.78
N MET A 48 1.82 -12.45 13.84
CA MET A 48 2.95 -11.52 13.84
C MET A 48 3.93 -11.79 12.70
N GLY A 49 4.66 -10.75 12.29
CA GLY A 49 5.71 -10.86 11.28
C GLY A 49 6.86 -11.79 11.68
N ILE A 50 7.69 -12.16 10.70
CA ILE A 50 8.80 -13.12 10.86
C ILE A 50 9.70 -12.76 12.05
N GLN A 51 10.19 -11.51 12.09
CA GLN A 51 11.13 -11.09 13.13
C GLN A 51 10.50 -11.19 14.53
N GLN A 52 9.26 -10.73 14.69
CA GLN A 52 8.59 -10.76 15.99
C GLN A 52 8.26 -12.20 16.43
N THR A 53 7.91 -13.07 15.49
CA THR A 53 7.69 -14.51 15.77
C THR A 53 9.00 -15.18 16.22
N VAL A 54 10.12 -14.90 15.53
CA VAL A 54 11.46 -15.35 15.95
C VAL A 54 11.78 -14.86 17.35
N ASP A 55 11.50 -13.60 17.61
CA ASP A 55 11.80 -12.94 18.87
C ASP A 55 11.07 -13.63 20.03
N ASN A 56 9.76 -13.81 19.90
CA ASN A 56 8.91 -14.44 20.91
C ASN A 56 9.33 -15.91 21.19
N ILE A 57 9.61 -16.70 20.14
CA ILE A 57 10.05 -18.09 20.33
C ILE A 57 11.42 -18.12 21.03
N SER A 58 12.32 -17.22 20.64
CA SER A 58 13.67 -17.14 21.22
C SER A 58 13.71 -16.64 22.67
N GLU A 59 12.58 -16.26 23.27
CA GLU A 59 12.54 -15.97 24.70
C GLU A 59 12.62 -17.24 25.54
N GLN A 60 12.08 -18.35 25.04
CA GLN A 60 11.92 -19.59 25.82
C GLN A 60 12.54 -20.81 25.14
N PHE A 61 12.63 -20.83 23.82
CA PHE A 61 12.99 -22.02 23.05
C PHE A 61 14.18 -21.80 22.13
N TYR A 62 14.92 -22.87 21.90
CA TYR A 62 15.99 -22.97 20.93
C TYR A 62 15.81 -24.20 20.06
N PHE A 63 16.03 -24.07 18.76
CA PHE A 63 16.25 -25.18 17.85
C PHE A 63 17.09 -24.72 16.67
N GLN A 64 17.77 -25.66 16.01
CA GLN A 64 18.63 -25.37 14.88
C GLN A 64 17.85 -24.64 13.77
N ASN A 65 18.44 -23.59 13.21
CA ASN A 65 17.90 -22.79 12.10
C ASN A 65 16.57 -22.07 12.40
N LEU A 66 16.28 -21.76 13.67
CA LEU A 66 15.03 -21.09 14.09
C LEU A 66 14.60 -19.93 13.18
N PRO A 67 15.45 -18.94 12.83
CA PRO A 67 15.02 -17.83 11.97
C PRO A 67 14.59 -18.27 10.57
N SER A 68 15.28 -19.25 9.98
CA SER A 68 14.97 -19.78 8.65
C SER A 68 13.66 -20.57 8.67
N THR A 69 13.49 -21.44 9.68
CA THR A 69 12.28 -22.24 9.86
C THR A 69 11.05 -21.35 10.08
N VAL A 70 11.13 -20.34 10.95
CA VAL A 70 10.05 -19.37 11.17
C VAL A 70 9.76 -18.58 9.91
N SER A 71 10.79 -18.11 9.19
CA SER A 71 10.62 -17.39 7.93
C SER A 71 9.84 -18.21 6.90
N SER A 72 10.21 -19.47 6.70
CA SER A 72 9.51 -20.38 5.78
C SER A 72 8.05 -20.59 6.20
N TYR A 73 7.80 -20.82 7.50
CA TYR A 73 6.46 -21.04 8.05
C TYR A 73 5.52 -19.85 7.87
N VAL A 74 5.97 -18.66 8.27
CA VAL A 74 5.18 -17.43 8.16
C VAL A 74 4.94 -17.08 6.68
N ARG A 75 5.91 -17.35 5.80
CA ARG A 75 5.74 -17.17 4.35
C ARG A 75 4.75 -18.14 3.73
N SER A 76 4.58 -19.34 4.28
CA SER A 76 3.58 -20.32 3.82
C SER A 76 2.21 -20.19 4.51
N CYS A 77 2.05 -19.27 5.45
CA CYS A 77 0.80 -19.07 6.18
C CYS A 77 -0.28 -18.48 5.26
N HIS A 78 -1.33 -19.27 4.98
CA HIS A 78 -2.43 -18.91 4.09
C HIS A 78 -3.08 -17.58 4.49
N ASP A 79 -3.46 -17.45 5.76
CA ASP A 79 -4.15 -16.25 6.25
C ASP A 79 -3.29 -14.99 6.16
N CYS A 80 -1.98 -15.13 6.33
CA CYS A 80 -1.04 -14.04 6.10
C CYS A 80 -0.92 -13.69 4.61
N GLN A 81 -0.90 -14.68 3.72
CA GLN A 81 -0.82 -14.46 2.28
C GLN A 81 -2.08 -13.77 1.74
N GLU A 82 -3.27 -14.15 2.21
CA GLU A 82 -4.53 -13.52 1.78
C GLU A 82 -4.67 -12.08 2.29
N ARG A 83 -4.31 -11.83 3.56
CA ARG A 83 -4.49 -10.50 4.18
C ARG A 83 -3.38 -9.53 3.82
N LYS A 84 -2.17 -10.02 3.63
CA LYS A 84 -1.02 -9.15 3.33
C LYS A 84 -1.08 -8.78 1.87
N MET A 85 -1.49 -7.53 1.60
CA MET A 85 -1.35 -6.95 0.27
C MET A 85 0.10 -7.14 -0.20
N THR A 86 0.30 -8.05 -1.17
CA THR A 86 1.56 -8.14 -1.89
C THR A 86 1.77 -6.80 -2.54
N LYS A 87 2.72 -6.03 -2.02
CA LYS A 87 3.27 -4.84 -2.69
C LYS A 87 4.06 -5.29 -3.93
N ALA A 88 3.41 -5.99 -4.86
CA ALA A 88 3.78 -5.89 -6.25
C ALA A 88 3.33 -4.50 -6.70
N HIS A 89 4.00 -3.47 -6.20
CA HIS A 89 4.02 -2.19 -6.85
C HIS A 89 4.84 -2.40 -8.12
N THR A 90 4.22 -2.99 -9.14
CA THR A 90 4.61 -2.67 -10.51
C THR A 90 4.17 -1.23 -10.70
N LYS A 91 4.90 -0.29 -10.10
CA LYS A 91 4.82 1.10 -10.50
C LYS A 91 5.29 1.08 -11.94
N SER A 92 4.33 1.16 -12.85
CA SER A 92 4.63 1.43 -14.26
C SER A 92 5.51 2.67 -14.30
N GLU A 93 6.49 2.70 -15.20
CA GLU A 93 7.30 3.88 -15.41
C GLU A 93 6.39 5.07 -15.70
N ILE A 94 6.68 6.21 -15.08
CA ILE A 94 5.95 7.44 -15.38
C ILE A 94 6.38 7.88 -16.78
N ILE A 95 5.50 7.67 -17.77
CA ILE A 95 5.74 8.09 -19.15
C ILE A 95 5.50 9.61 -19.24
N SER A 96 6.48 10.34 -19.77
CA SER A 96 6.30 11.76 -20.08
C SER A 96 5.53 11.91 -21.40
N PHE A 97 4.54 12.81 -21.40
CA PHE A 97 3.85 13.20 -22.62
C PHE A 97 4.63 14.34 -23.30
N ARG A 98 4.53 14.44 -24.63
CA ARG A 98 5.12 15.57 -25.36
C ARG A 98 4.53 16.88 -24.84
N THR A 99 5.40 17.83 -24.51
CA THR A 99 4.99 19.20 -24.20
C THR A 99 4.42 19.83 -25.48
N PRO A 100 3.23 20.47 -25.43
CA PRO A 100 2.72 21.20 -26.57
C PRO A 100 3.66 22.36 -26.94
N THR A 101 3.71 22.69 -28.22
CA THR A 101 4.55 23.76 -28.79
C THR A 101 3.75 25.02 -29.11
N GLU A 102 2.42 24.93 -29.12
CA GLU A 102 1.52 26.01 -29.54
C GLU A 102 0.32 26.16 -28.60
N LEU A 103 -0.28 27.35 -28.62
CA LEU A 103 -1.51 27.64 -27.88
C LEU A 103 -2.64 26.72 -28.32
N PHE A 104 -3.41 26.23 -27.36
CA PHE A 104 -4.64 25.45 -27.57
C PHE A 104 -4.45 24.11 -28.30
N GLN A 105 -3.19 23.67 -28.50
CA GLN A 105 -2.85 22.40 -29.12
C GLN A 105 -3.28 21.20 -28.27
N THR A 106 -3.23 21.32 -26.95
CA THR A 106 -3.65 20.24 -26.05
C THR A 106 -4.28 20.81 -24.79
N TRP A 107 -5.52 20.38 -24.55
CA TRP A 107 -6.26 20.70 -23.35
C TRP A 107 -6.25 19.52 -22.38
N GLN A 108 -6.06 19.81 -21.09
CA GLN A 108 -6.33 18.89 -20.01
C GLN A 108 -7.69 19.25 -19.43
N VAL A 109 -8.64 18.33 -19.56
CA VAL A 109 -10.02 18.52 -19.11
C VAL A 109 -10.29 17.61 -17.92
N ASP A 110 -10.98 18.15 -16.92
CA ASP A 110 -11.43 17.40 -15.75
C ASP A 110 -12.79 17.91 -15.27
N LEU A 111 -13.53 17.07 -14.55
CA LEU A 111 -14.83 17.40 -13.98
C LEU A 111 -14.78 17.26 -12.47
N PHE A 112 -14.90 18.38 -11.77
CA PHE A 112 -14.91 18.40 -10.31
C PHE A 112 -16.33 18.40 -9.76
N GLY A 113 -16.65 17.44 -8.89
CA GLY A 113 -17.93 17.38 -8.18
C GLY A 113 -18.35 15.95 -7.82
N PRO A 114 -19.53 15.77 -7.22
CA PRO A 114 -20.51 16.83 -6.91
C PRO A 114 -20.08 17.73 -5.73
N ILE A 115 -20.39 19.02 -5.82
CA ILE A 115 -20.27 20.03 -4.76
C ILE A 115 -21.66 20.47 -4.29
N PRO A 116 -21.79 21.15 -3.12
CA PRO A 116 -23.06 21.73 -2.70
C PRO A 116 -23.70 22.55 -3.82
N ILE A 117 -24.99 22.29 -4.06
CA ILE A 117 -25.73 22.89 -5.15
C ILE A 117 -25.78 24.41 -4.95
N THR A 118 -25.26 25.14 -5.93
CA THR A 118 -25.32 26.60 -5.94
C THR A 118 -26.76 27.09 -6.12
N GLN A 119 -27.04 28.37 -5.81
CA GLN A 119 -28.36 28.98 -6.06
C GLN A 119 -28.83 28.86 -7.51
N LYS A 120 -27.90 28.71 -8.46
CA LYS A 120 -28.18 28.52 -9.89
C LYS A 120 -28.34 27.06 -10.30
N GLY A 121 -28.38 26.13 -9.34
CA GLY A 121 -28.57 24.70 -9.61
C GLY A 121 -27.32 23.95 -10.08
N ASN A 122 -26.13 24.55 -10.01
CA ASN A 122 -24.89 23.88 -10.41
C ASN A 122 -24.29 23.06 -9.27
N ALA A 123 -23.88 21.83 -9.58
CA ALA A 123 -23.26 20.88 -8.66
C ALA A 123 -21.87 20.41 -9.12
N TYR A 124 -21.42 20.81 -10.31
CA TYR A 124 -20.13 20.40 -10.87
C TYR A 124 -19.39 21.60 -11.48
N VAL A 125 -18.08 21.47 -11.63
CA VAL A 125 -17.24 22.42 -12.35
C VAL A 125 -16.46 21.66 -13.41
N PHE A 126 -16.79 21.93 -14.68
CA PHE A 126 -15.96 21.52 -15.81
C PHE A 126 -14.73 22.42 -15.86
N THR A 127 -13.56 21.82 -15.87
CA THR A 127 -12.28 22.52 -15.93
C THR A 127 -11.54 22.12 -17.19
N ALA A 128 -10.95 23.09 -17.87
CA ALA A 128 -10.11 22.87 -19.02
C ALA A 128 -8.87 23.76 -18.92
N VAL A 129 -7.69 23.15 -19.00
CA VAL A 129 -6.40 23.85 -18.93
C VAL A 129 -5.65 23.65 -20.24
N ASP A 130 -5.31 24.75 -20.90
CA ASP A 130 -4.38 24.69 -22.04
C ASP A 130 -2.98 24.33 -21.52
N LYS A 131 -2.41 23.24 -22.02
CA LYS A 131 -1.14 22.74 -21.51
C LYS A 131 0.05 23.65 -21.86
N PHE A 132 -0.06 24.51 -22.90
CA PHE A 132 0.98 25.46 -23.26
C PHE A 132 0.94 26.73 -22.39
N SER A 133 -0.14 27.52 -22.50
CA SER A 133 -0.28 28.80 -21.78
C SER A 133 -0.63 28.69 -20.31
N LYS A 134 -1.10 27.50 -19.87
CA LYS A 134 -1.72 27.30 -18.56
C LYS A 134 -3.01 28.10 -18.35
N LEU A 135 -3.65 28.56 -19.43
CA LEU A 135 -4.96 29.18 -19.35
C LEU A 135 -5.98 28.17 -18.77
N LEU A 136 -6.63 28.55 -17.68
CA LEU A 136 -7.69 27.77 -17.04
C LEU A 136 -9.06 28.33 -17.41
N CYS A 137 -9.94 27.47 -17.90
CA CYS A 137 -11.34 27.74 -18.13
C CYS A 137 -12.18 26.88 -17.20
N CYS A 138 -13.12 27.50 -16.48
CA CYS A 138 -14.04 26.82 -15.57
C CYS A 138 -15.49 27.12 -15.96
N VAL A 139 -16.30 26.07 -16.16
CA VAL A 139 -17.72 26.19 -16.49
C VAL A 139 -18.54 25.45 -15.43
N PRO A 140 -19.45 26.12 -14.71
CA PRO A 140 -20.31 25.47 -13.74
C PRO A 140 -21.38 24.64 -14.47
N LEU A 141 -21.61 23.41 -14.02
CA LEU A 141 -22.58 22.48 -14.61
C LEU A 141 -23.60 21.97 -13.56
N PRO A 142 -24.85 21.72 -13.96
CA PRO A 142 -25.88 21.15 -13.08
C PRO A 142 -25.64 19.67 -12.74
N ASN A 143 -25.05 18.92 -13.66
CA ASN A 143 -24.82 17.48 -13.54
C ASN A 143 -23.56 17.04 -14.32
N SER A 144 -23.18 15.77 -14.17
CA SER A 144 -22.08 15.14 -14.88
C SER A 144 -22.52 14.33 -16.11
N ASP A 145 -23.71 14.60 -16.64
CA ASP A 145 -24.25 13.85 -17.77
C ASP A 145 -23.42 14.13 -19.03
N SER A 146 -23.28 13.12 -19.89
CA SER A 146 -22.47 13.22 -21.10
C SER A 146 -22.90 14.39 -21.99
N VAL A 147 -24.20 14.61 -22.17
CA VAL A 147 -24.76 15.70 -22.99
C VAL A 147 -24.34 17.07 -22.43
N THR A 148 -24.46 17.27 -21.12
CA THR A 148 -24.09 18.51 -20.43
C THR A 148 -22.60 18.80 -20.56
N VAL A 149 -21.76 17.78 -20.35
CA VAL A 149 -20.30 17.89 -20.49
C VAL A 149 -19.89 18.12 -21.95
N SER A 150 -20.53 17.45 -22.90
CA SER A 150 -20.29 17.65 -24.34
C SER A 150 -20.60 19.08 -24.78
N HIS A 151 -21.68 19.70 -24.31
CA HIS A 151 -21.96 21.09 -24.61
C HIS A 151 -20.87 22.04 -24.09
N ALA A 152 -20.38 21.83 -22.86
CA ALA A 152 -19.28 22.62 -22.31
C ALA A 152 -17.98 22.45 -23.12
N LEU A 153 -17.68 21.22 -23.54
CA LEU A 153 -16.52 20.92 -24.38
C LEU A 153 -16.61 21.56 -25.76
N ILE A 154 -17.78 21.47 -26.43
CA ILE A 154 -18.01 22.10 -27.74
C ILE A 154 -17.87 23.61 -27.61
N GLN A 155 -18.43 24.21 -26.56
CA GLN A 155 -18.31 25.65 -26.31
C GLN A 155 -16.85 26.08 -26.12
N LEU A 156 -16.05 25.30 -25.38
CA LEU A 156 -14.61 25.53 -25.22
C LEU A 156 -13.91 25.53 -26.59
N ILE A 157 -14.15 24.49 -27.41
CA ILE A 157 -13.54 24.35 -28.74
C ILE A 157 -13.97 25.50 -29.65
N CYS A 158 -15.26 25.84 -29.70
CA CYS A 158 -15.75 26.94 -30.53
C CYS A 158 -15.15 28.29 -30.11
N THR A 159 -14.86 28.49 -28.83
CA THR A 159 -14.27 29.74 -28.32
C THR A 159 -12.79 29.87 -28.67
N PHE A 160 -12.01 28.79 -28.55
CA PHE A 160 -10.54 28.87 -28.66
C PHE A 160 -9.95 28.25 -29.93
N ALA A 161 -10.59 27.26 -30.54
CA ALA A 161 -10.10 26.62 -31.77
C ALA A 161 -10.50 27.36 -33.05
N CYS A 162 -11.59 28.14 -33.03
CA CYS A 162 -12.00 28.98 -34.17
C CYS A 162 -10.99 30.10 -34.47
N VAL A 163 -10.18 30.49 -33.47
CA VAL A 163 -9.16 31.55 -33.60
C VAL A 163 -7.90 31.08 -34.36
N ILE A 164 -7.72 29.78 -34.57
CA ILE A 164 -6.56 29.21 -35.31
C ILE A 164 -6.84 29.08 -36.82
N ALA A 165 -8.10 29.25 -37.25
CA ALA A 165 -8.52 29.10 -38.65
C ALA A 165 -8.72 30.42 -39.41
N LEU A 166 -8.30 31.56 -38.84
CA LEU A 166 -8.28 32.90 -39.47
C LEU A 166 -6.85 33.45 -39.46
#